data_AF-A0A971MEE4-F1
#
_entry.id   AF-A0A971MEE4-F1
#
_cell.length_a   1.000
_cell.length_b   1.000
_cell.length_c   1.000
_cell.angle_alpha   90.00
_cell.angle_beta   90.00
_cell.angle_gamma   90.00
#
_symmetry.space_group_name_H-M   'P 1'
#
loop_
_entity.id
_entity.type
_entity.pdbx_description
1 polymer ?
#
loop_
_entity_poly.entity_id
_entity_poly.type
_entity_poly.pdbx_seq_one_letter_code
_entity_poly.pdbx_strand_id
1 'polypeptide(L)'
;MGFGGLYISISGINANKKALDTVSHNIANVNNPNYVRQRVIQAEGRYSTDVITRFQYGTGVNIQQINQIRDEFLDMKLRREMAIYGYYFTKSEILEEMEVIFNEITSSGLQKVMDDFWNGWSELYKEPDSLTIRGLLHEKAVAFTTTVNHIATQLDDLQFNLNKEISIKAEEVNSLLREIADLNKKIKLAEGYGPHVSANDYRDERNRALDELSGLIPISYYENKYGEVVVSLNGRDLINGDYFNPIEVKLDDEKGFGHIHWSDTGEKIDLKGLGSLGGYIDARDKLVVEYRTRLNILVGELASSINALHKLGYDLEGAQD
;
A
#
# COMPACT_ATOMS: atom_id res chain seq x y z
N MET A 1 -58.97 -29.97 -15.43
CA MET A 1 -58.37 -30.03 -14.08
C MET A 1 -56.86 -29.99 -14.25
N GLY A 2 -56.29 -28.80 -14.43
CA GLY A 2 -54.87 -28.64 -14.79
C GLY A 2 -53.95 -28.73 -13.56
N PHE A 3 -52.77 -29.32 -13.74
CA PHE A 3 -51.71 -29.51 -12.75
C PHE A 3 -51.09 -28.20 -12.16
N GLY A 4 -51.80 -27.06 -12.22
CA GLY A 4 -51.29 -25.75 -11.80
C GLY A 4 -50.91 -25.68 -10.31
N GLY A 5 -51.70 -26.31 -9.43
CA GLY A 5 -51.37 -26.40 -8.00
C GLY A 5 -50.11 -27.23 -7.71
N LEU A 6 -49.87 -28.28 -8.48
CA LEU A 6 -48.65 -29.10 -8.38
C LEU A 6 -47.42 -28.29 -8.80
N TYR A 7 -47.55 -27.47 -9.86
CA TYR A 7 -46.47 -26.63 -10.36
C TYR A 7 -46.06 -25.55 -9.33
N ILE A 8 -47.04 -24.94 -8.65
CA ILE A 8 -46.79 -23.99 -7.55
C ILE A 8 -46.02 -24.67 -6.41
N SER A 9 -46.47 -25.85 -5.97
CA SER A 9 -45.78 -26.62 -4.91
C SER A 9 -44.36 -27.04 -5.30
N ILE A 10 -44.14 -27.50 -6.53
CA ILE A 10 -42.80 -27.84 -7.05
C ILE A 10 -41.90 -26.61 -7.09
N SER A 11 -42.41 -25.46 -7.54
CA SER A 11 -41.65 -24.21 -7.57
C SER A 11 -41.22 -23.75 -6.17
N GLY A 12 -42.11 -23.88 -5.18
CA GLY A 12 -41.81 -23.57 -3.78
C GLY A 12 -40.76 -24.50 -3.17
N ILE A 13 -40.82 -25.80 -3.46
CA ILE A 13 -39.79 -26.76 -2.99
C ILE A 13 -38.43 -26.45 -3.62
N ASN A 14 -38.38 -26.17 -4.93
CA ASN A 14 -37.12 -25.83 -5.60
C ASN A 14 -36.51 -24.52 -5.08
N ALA A 15 -37.34 -23.49 -4.83
CA ALA A 15 -36.89 -22.24 -4.25
C ALA A 15 -36.27 -22.43 -2.85
N ASN A 16 -36.94 -23.20 -2.00
CA ASN A 16 -36.44 -23.51 -0.66
C ASN A 16 -35.20 -24.42 -0.68
N LYS A 17 -35.14 -25.41 -1.58
CA LYS A 17 -33.95 -26.24 -1.78
C LYS A 17 -32.74 -25.36 -2.11
N LYS A 18 -32.89 -24.44 -3.07
CA LYS A 18 -31.77 -23.54 -3.42
C LYS A 18 -31.39 -22.60 -2.29
N ALA A 19 -32.36 -22.12 -1.51
CA ALA A 19 -32.08 -21.35 -0.29
C ALA A 19 -31.25 -22.16 0.72
N LEU A 20 -31.58 -23.43 0.95
CA LEU A 20 -30.80 -24.34 1.80
C LEU A 20 -29.41 -24.64 1.24
N ASP A 21 -29.28 -24.78 -0.09
CA ASP A 21 -27.98 -24.95 -0.75
C ASP A 21 -27.10 -23.71 -0.52
N THR A 22 -27.66 -22.49 -0.64
CA THR A 22 -26.93 -21.24 -0.36
C THR A 22 -26.57 -21.10 1.11
N VAL A 23 -27.43 -21.53 2.05
CA VAL A 23 -27.09 -21.59 3.47
C VAL A 23 -25.94 -22.56 3.71
N SER A 24 -25.99 -23.74 3.10
CA SER A 24 -24.91 -24.74 3.19
C SER A 24 -23.60 -24.19 2.63
N HIS A 25 -23.65 -23.47 1.50
CA HIS A 25 -22.49 -22.80 0.90
C HIS A 25 -21.90 -21.72 1.81
N ASN A 26 -22.75 -20.91 2.45
CA ASN A 26 -22.31 -19.90 3.41
C ASN A 26 -21.64 -20.53 4.64
N ILE A 27 -22.18 -21.64 5.15
CA ILE A 27 -21.61 -22.34 6.32
C ILE A 27 -20.27 -22.98 5.94
N ALA A 28 -20.19 -23.61 4.77
CA ALA A 28 -18.95 -24.22 4.29
C ALA A 28 -17.81 -23.20 4.15
N ASN A 29 -18.13 -21.96 3.77
CA ASN A 29 -17.17 -20.89 3.56
C ASN A 29 -17.06 -19.90 4.73
N VAL A 30 -17.64 -20.20 5.90
CA VAL A 30 -17.68 -19.26 7.05
C VAL A 30 -16.28 -18.86 7.54
N ASN A 31 -15.29 -19.72 7.35
CA ASN A 31 -13.90 -19.47 7.76
C ASN A 31 -13.03 -18.89 6.63
N ASN A 32 -13.59 -18.62 5.46
CA ASN A 32 -12.87 -17.96 4.38
C ASN A 32 -13.00 -16.43 4.56
N PRO A 33 -11.90 -15.69 4.83
CA PRO A 33 -11.95 -14.26 5.09
C PRO A 33 -12.41 -13.44 3.88
N ASN A 34 -12.26 -13.98 2.67
CA ASN A 34 -12.62 -13.30 1.42
C ASN A 34 -14.05 -13.65 0.96
N TYR A 35 -14.74 -14.55 1.66
CA TYR A 35 -16.08 -14.98 1.27
C TYR A 35 -17.15 -14.01 1.74
N VAL A 36 -18.03 -13.62 0.81
CA VAL A 36 -19.17 -12.75 1.14
C VAL A 36 -20.44 -13.58 1.24
N ARG A 37 -21.19 -13.38 2.33
CA ARG A 37 -22.47 -14.07 2.54
C ARG A 37 -23.42 -13.84 1.37
N GLN A 38 -23.91 -14.92 0.81
CA GLN A 38 -24.86 -14.90 -0.30
C GLN A 38 -26.31 -15.09 0.20
N ARG A 39 -27.27 -14.46 -0.48
CA ARG A 39 -28.71 -14.58 -0.21
C ARG A 39 -29.48 -14.80 -1.49
N VAL A 40 -30.39 -15.77 -1.44
CA VAL A 40 -31.35 -16.05 -2.52
C VAL A 40 -32.48 -15.02 -2.46
N ILE A 41 -32.69 -14.29 -3.56
CA ILE A 41 -33.83 -13.40 -3.75
C ILE A 41 -34.91 -14.20 -4.49
N GLN A 42 -36.05 -14.36 -3.84
CA GLN A 42 -37.23 -15.01 -4.40
C GLN A 42 -38.19 -13.94 -4.91
N ALA A 43 -38.77 -14.16 -6.09
CA ALA A 43 -39.78 -13.31 -6.69
C ALA A 43 -40.98 -14.14 -7.14
N GLU A 44 -42.12 -13.49 -7.35
CA GLU A 44 -43.30 -14.13 -7.92
C GLU A 44 -42.97 -14.69 -9.32
N GLY A 45 -43.41 -15.92 -9.58
CA GLY A 45 -43.35 -16.50 -10.92
C GLY A 45 -44.16 -15.66 -11.91
N ARG A 46 -43.69 -15.56 -13.16
CA ARG A 46 -44.38 -14.77 -14.20
C ARG A 46 -45.84 -15.21 -14.33
N TYR A 47 -46.77 -14.26 -14.36
CA TYR A 47 -48.19 -14.54 -14.55
C TYR A 47 -48.41 -15.31 -15.86
N SER A 48 -49.11 -16.44 -15.78
CA SER A 48 -49.60 -17.14 -16.97
C SER A 48 -50.99 -16.59 -17.29
N THR A 49 -51.18 -16.14 -18.53
CA THR A 49 -52.48 -15.67 -19.01
C THR A 49 -53.17 -16.82 -19.71
N ASP A 50 -54.35 -17.19 -19.24
CA ASP A 50 -55.19 -18.17 -19.93
C ASP A 50 -55.70 -17.56 -21.25
N VAL A 51 -55.40 -18.21 -22.38
CA VAL A 51 -55.67 -17.70 -23.73
C VAL A 51 -57.17 -17.61 -24.02
N ILE A 52 -58.00 -18.40 -23.33
CA ILE A 52 -59.44 -18.55 -23.58
C ILE A 52 -60.26 -17.66 -22.65
N THR A 53 -59.90 -17.62 -21.37
CA THR A 53 -60.65 -16.89 -20.34
C THR A 53 -60.07 -15.51 -20.02
N ARG A 54 -58.88 -15.18 -20.52
CA ARG A 54 -58.13 -13.93 -20.27
C ARG A 54 -57.84 -13.64 -18.80
N PHE A 55 -58.04 -14.60 -17.90
CA PHE A 55 -57.63 -14.48 -16.50
C PHE A 55 -56.13 -14.71 -16.35
N GLN A 56 -55.49 -13.88 -15.53
CA GLN A 56 -54.11 -14.06 -15.09
C GLN A 56 -54.09 -14.84 -13.78
N TYR A 57 -53.25 -15.86 -13.70
CA TYR A 57 -53.01 -16.60 -12.47
C TYR A 57 -51.51 -16.72 -12.20
N GLY A 58 -51.15 -16.72 -10.91
CA GLY A 58 -49.75 -16.83 -10.47
C GLY A 58 -49.18 -18.22 -10.74
N THR A 59 -47.90 -18.29 -11.12
CA THR A 59 -47.21 -19.55 -11.43
C THR A 59 -46.32 -20.06 -10.28
N GLY A 60 -46.46 -19.48 -9.08
CA GLY A 60 -45.69 -19.85 -7.89
C GLY A 60 -44.52 -18.89 -7.65
N VAL A 61 -43.37 -19.41 -7.23
CA VAL A 61 -42.18 -18.63 -6.88
C VAL A 61 -41.03 -18.97 -7.81
N ASN A 62 -40.27 -17.96 -8.24
CA ASN A 62 -39.05 -18.13 -9.00
C ASN A 62 -37.87 -17.51 -8.24
N ILE A 63 -36.67 -18.06 -8.43
CA ILE A 63 -35.44 -17.51 -7.91
C ILE A 63 -34.99 -16.43 -8.88
N GLN A 64 -35.01 -15.17 -8.43
CA GLN A 64 -34.63 -14.05 -9.27
C GLN A 64 -33.11 -13.92 -9.37
N GLN A 65 -32.40 -14.05 -8.25
CA GLN A 65 -30.94 -13.92 -8.20
C GLN A 65 -30.39 -14.47 -6.88
N ILE A 66 -29.09 -14.80 -6.87
CA ILE A 66 -28.33 -15.09 -5.65
C ILE A 66 -27.29 -13.97 -5.52
N ASN A 67 -27.48 -13.08 -4.55
CA ASN A 67 -26.66 -11.88 -4.44
C ASN A 67 -25.81 -11.91 -3.18
N GLN A 68 -24.63 -11.31 -3.27
CA GLN A 68 -23.80 -10.98 -2.13
C GLN A 68 -24.51 -9.95 -1.25
N ILE A 69 -24.44 -10.13 0.06
CA ILE A 69 -24.89 -9.13 1.04
C ILE A 69 -23.69 -8.22 1.33
N ARG A 70 -23.64 -7.08 0.66
CA ARG A 70 -22.66 -6.01 0.92
C ARG A 70 -23.33 -4.66 0.96
N ASP A 71 -22.62 -3.71 1.55
CA ASP A 71 -22.94 -2.30 1.48
C ASP A 71 -21.81 -1.62 0.70
N GLU A 72 -22.09 -1.29 -0.56
CA GLU A 72 -21.10 -0.67 -1.46
C GLU A 72 -20.58 0.66 -0.91
N PHE A 73 -21.37 1.38 -0.11
CA PHE A 73 -20.94 2.62 0.52
C PHE A 73 -19.89 2.36 1.60
N LEU A 74 -20.09 1.32 2.42
CA LEU A 74 -19.10 0.91 3.41
C LEU A 74 -17.81 0.41 2.73
N ASP A 75 -17.92 -0.33 1.63
CA ASP A 75 -16.76 -0.82 0.88
C ASP A 75 -15.93 0.32 0.30
N MET A 76 -16.58 1.32 -0.32
CA MET A 76 -15.90 2.52 -0.81
C MET A 76 -15.19 3.27 0.32
N LYS A 77 -15.84 3.39 1.49
CA LYS A 77 -15.23 4.05 2.65
C LYS A 77 -14.05 3.26 3.18
N LEU A 78 -14.18 1.94 3.32
CA LEU A 78 -13.11 1.06 3.79
C LEU A 78 -11.86 1.18 2.92
N ARG A 79 -12.01 1.08 1.59
CA ARG A 79 -10.89 1.17 0.65
C ARG A 79 -10.19 2.53 0.67
N ARG A 80 -10.95 3.60 0.89
CA ARG A 80 -10.36 4.93 1.09
C ARG A 80 -9.52 4.99 2.37
N GLU A 81 -10.02 4.43 3.48
CA GLU A 81 -9.26 4.36 4.74
C GLU A 81 -8.06 3.41 4.64
N MET A 82 -8.15 2.33 3.86
CA MET A 82 -7.03 1.41 3.59
C MET A 82 -5.87 2.12 2.91
N ALA A 83 -6.13 3.03 1.96
CA ALA A 83 -5.09 3.84 1.34
C ALA A 83 -4.39 4.76 2.37
N ILE A 84 -5.15 5.37 3.28
CA ILE A 84 -4.60 6.22 4.35
C ILE A 84 -3.78 5.37 5.33
N TYR A 85 -4.33 4.23 5.75
CA TYR A 85 -3.65 3.28 6.63
C TYR A 85 -2.34 2.79 6.02
N GLY A 86 -2.36 2.34 4.76
CA GLY A 86 -1.17 1.85 4.05
C GLY A 86 -0.05 2.89 4.01
N TYR A 87 -0.39 4.17 3.81
CA TYR A 87 0.58 5.26 3.84
C TYR A 87 1.27 5.42 5.21
N TYR A 88 0.49 5.52 6.28
CA TYR A 88 1.03 5.74 7.62
C TYR A 88 1.72 4.50 8.20
N PHE A 89 1.20 3.31 7.89
CA PHE A 89 1.80 2.05 8.30
C PHE A 89 3.21 1.90 7.71
N THR A 90 3.35 2.06 6.39
CA THR A 90 4.66 2.00 5.73
C THR A 90 5.61 3.08 6.25
N LYS A 91 5.13 4.30 6.50
CA LYS A 91 5.97 5.33 7.13
C LYS A 91 6.44 4.96 8.52
N SER A 92 5.59 4.31 9.31
CA SER A 92 5.95 3.85 10.65
C SER A 92 7.06 2.80 10.60
N GLU A 93 6.94 1.81 9.70
CA GLU A 93 7.97 0.77 9.52
C GLU A 93 9.32 1.38 9.12
N ILE A 94 9.32 2.32 8.18
CA ILE A 94 10.56 2.97 7.72
C ILE A 94 11.16 3.86 8.82
N LEU A 95 10.33 4.55 9.61
CA LEU A 95 10.81 5.33 10.76
C LEU A 95 11.41 4.43 11.84
N GLU A 96 10.86 3.23 12.04
CA GLU A 96 11.43 2.22 12.95
C GLU A 96 12.79 1.73 12.44
N GLU A 97 12.93 1.44 11.14
CA GLU A 97 14.24 1.12 10.55
C GLU A 97 15.25 2.26 10.71
N MET A 98 14.81 3.50 10.50
CA MET A 98 15.65 4.68 10.74
C MET A 98 16.04 4.80 12.21
N GLU A 99 15.11 4.57 13.15
CA GLU A 99 15.41 4.55 14.58
C GLU A 99 16.49 3.52 14.89
N VAL A 100 16.39 2.32 14.32
CA VAL A 100 17.44 1.29 14.46
C VAL A 100 18.78 1.80 13.93
N ILE A 101 18.85 2.40 12.74
CA ILE A 101 20.11 2.96 12.19
C ILE A 101 20.75 3.98 13.15
N PHE A 102 19.94 4.85 13.77
CA PHE A 102 20.46 5.81 14.75
C PHE A 102 20.79 5.18 16.12
N ASN A 103 20.16 4.07 16.47
CA ASN A 103 20.20 3.46 17.80
C ASN A 103 20.99 2.12 17.87
N GLU A 104 21.45 1.59 16.73
CA GLU A 104 22.12 0.27 16.62
C GLU A 104 23.41 0.22 17.46
N ILE A 105 23.93 1.37 17.86
CA ILE A 105 25.13 1.48 18.66
C ILE A 105 24.79 1.69 20.15
N THR A 106 24.02 0.83 20.78
CA THR A 106 23.71 0.99 22.23
C THR A 106 24.94 0.94 23.15
N SER A 107 26.07 0.37 22.71
CA SER A 107 27.35 0.40 23.43
C SER A 107 28.37 1.43 22.92
N SER A 108 28.14 2.04 21.75
CA SER A 108 28.97 3.09 21.11
C SER A 108 28.12 4.13 20.35
N GLY A 109 27.01 4.55 20.96
CA GLY A 109 25.96 5.39 20.37
C GLY A 109 26.52 6.65 19.76
N LEU A 110 25.85 7.24 18.77
CA LEU A 110 26.22 8.59 18.31
C LEU A 110 26.38 9.55 19.50
N GLN A 111 25.47 9.44 20.48
CA GLN A 111 25.56 10.18 21.73
C GLN A 111 26.81 9.84 22.55
N LYS A 112 27.10 8.55 22.77
CA LYS A 112 28.27 8.14 23.56
C LYS A 112 29.59 8.55 22.91
N VAL A 113 29.71 8.37 21.59
CA VAL A 113 30.93 8.75 20.85
C VAL A 113 31.09 10.28 20.83
N MET A 114 29.98 11.03 20.77
CA MET A 114 29.98 12.47 20.93
C MET A 114 30.41 12.89 22.35
N ASP A 115 29.87 12.24 23.40
CA ASP A 115 30.26 12.50 24.79
C ASP A 115 31.74 12.18 25.01
N ASP A 116 32.23 11.07 24.46
CA ASP A 116 33.63 10.69 24.51
C ASP A 116 34.51 11.72 23.82
N PHE A 117 34.13 12.19 22.63
CA PHE A 117 34.81 13.24 21.89
C PHE A 117 34.94 14.54 22.71
N TRP A 118 33.85 15.02 23.32
CA TRP A 118 33.89 16.21 24.18
C TRP A 118 34.69 15.98 25.46
N ASN A 119 34.61 14.80 26.06
CA ASN A 119 35.46 14.42 27.18
C ASN A 119 36.95 14.43 26.78
N GLY A 120 37.28 14.04 25.54
CA GLY A 120 38.63 14.15 25.00
C GLY A 120 39.15 15.59 25.00
N TRP A 121 38.32 16.55 24.59
CA TRP A 121 38.66 17.97 24.66
C TRP A 121 38.84 18.47 26.09
N SER A 122 38.00 18.01 27.02
CA SER A 122 38.09 18.34 28.45
C SER A 122 39.39 17.82 29.09
N GLU A 123 39.84 16.61 28.73
CA GLU A 123 41.13 16.09 29.19
C GLU A 123 42.31 16.84 28.56
N LEU A 124 42.23 17.18 27.27
CA LEU A 124 43.28 17.97 26.60
C LEU A 124 43.46 19.35 27.24
N TYR A 125 42.38 19.98 27.69
CA TYR A 125 42.44 21.25 28.41
C TYR A 125 43.26 21.15 29.72
N LYS A 126 43.24 20.00 30.41
CA LYS A 126 43.96 19.81 31.68
C LYS A 126 45.47 19.64 31.48
N GLU A 127 45.88 18.92 30.44
CA GLU A 127 47.30 18.67 30.11
C GLU A 127 47.57 18.84 28.60
N PRO A 128 47.65 20.10 28.11
CA PRO A 128 47.78 20.39 26.67
C PRO A 128 49.13 19.98 26.05
N ASP A 129 50.16 19.79 26.88
CA ASP A 129 51.52 19.43 26.45
C ASP A 129 51.71 17.91 26.29
N SER A 130 50.74 17.11 26.73
CA SER A 130 50.82 15.64 26.71
C SER A 130 50.48 15.09 25.33
N LEU A 131 51.49 14.54 24.64
CA LEU A 131 51.30 13.84 23.35
C LEU A 131 50.31 12.66 23.47
N THR A 132 50.30 11.99 24.62
CA THR A 132 49.37 10.88 24.88
C THR A 132 47.91 11.34 24.88
N ILE A 133 47.61 12.49 25.50
CA ILE A 133 46.24 13.02 25.54
C ILE A 133 45.81 13.56 24.17
N ARG A 134 46.72 14.23 23.44
CA ARG A 134 46.48 14.64 22.05
C ARG A 134 46.17 13.45 21.14
N GLY A 135 46.94 12.36 21.26
CA GLY A 135 46.68 11.12 20.55
C GLY A 135 45.33 10.49 20.91
N LEU A 136 44.97 10.50 22.20
CA LEU A 136 43.66 10.01 22.64
C LEU A 136 42.50 10.84 22.08
N LEU A 137 42.61 12.18 22.05
CA LEU A 137 41.60 13.04 21.42
C LEU A 137 41.46 12.73 19.93
N HIS A 138 42.59 12.56 19.22
CA HIS A 138 42.58 12.20 17.81
C HIS A 138 41.83 10.88 17.57
N GLU A 139 42.12 9.82 18.32
CA GLU A 139 41.42 8.54 18.21
C GLU A 139 39.90 8.68 18.47
N LYS A 140 39.51 9.49 19.46
CA LYS A 140 38.09 9.76 19.72
C LYS A 140 37.42 10.55 18.59
N ALA A 141 38.13 11.48 17.96
CA ALA A 141 37.64 12.21 16.78
C ALA A 141 37.49 11.29 15.56
N VAL A 142 38.44 10.36 15.36
CA VAL A 142 38.35 9.33 14.31
C VAL A 142 37.16 8.40 14.56
N ALA A 143 36.93 7.96 15.80
CA ALA A 143 35.77 7.16 16.16
C ALA A 143 34.46 7.91 15.86
N PHE A 144 34.35 9.19 16.25
CA PHE A 144 33.19 10.03 15.97
C PHE A 144 32.89 10.16 14.47
N THR A 145 33.89 10.54 13.69
CA THR A 145 33.74 10.70 12.22
C THR A 145 33.40 9.38 11.54
N THR A 146 34.00 8.26 11.99
CA THR A 146 33.70 6.92 11.48
C THR A 146 32.24 6.53 11.75
N THR A 147 31.74 6.75 12.96
CA THR A 147 30.34 6.49 13.33
C THR A 147 29.36 7.32 12.50
N VAL A 148 29.62 8.62 12.33
CA VAL A 148 28.78 9.49 11.50
C VAL A 148 28.75 9.03 10.04
N ASN A 149 29.92 8.69 9.47
CA ASN A 149 30.01 8.19 8.09
C ASN A 149 29.32 6.84 7.92
N HIS A 150 29.33 5.99 8.95
CA HIS A 150 28.61 4.72 8.96
C HIS A 150 27.09 4.95 8.90
N ILE A 151 26.56 5.85 9.75
CA ILE A 151 25.14 6.23 9.73
C ILE A 151 24.75 6.79 8.36
N ALA A 152 25.60 7.66 7.78
CA ALA A 152 25.35 8.21 6.44
C ALA A 152 25.25 7.10 5.37
N THR A 153 26.16 6.12 5.40
CA THR A 153 26.13 4.96 4.50
C THR A 153 24.86 4.14 4.69
N GLN A 154 24.46 3.86 5.95
CA GLN A 154 23.24 3.12 6.26
C GLN A 154 21.97 3.84 5.76
N LEU A 155 21.93 5.17 5.83
CA LEU A 155 20.82 5.97 5.28
C LEU A 155 20.78 5.92 3.75
N ASP A 156 21.93 5.92 3.08
CA ASP A 156 21.99 5.78 1.63
C ASP A 156 21.59 4.36 1.17
N ASP A 157 21.99 3.32 1.91
CA ASP A 157 21.56 1.94 1.70
C ASP A 157 20.05 1.79 1.91
N LEU A 158 19.49 2.40 2.96
CA LEU A 158 18.04 2.47 3.16
C LEU A 158 17.36 3.15 1.97
N GLN A 159 17.88 4.29 1.50
CA GLN A 159 17.32 4.99 0.34
C GLN A 159 17.31 4.12 -0.93
N PHE A 160 18.37 3.34 -1.16
CA PHE A 160 18.45 2.38 -2.27
C PHE A 160 17.46 1.22 -2.12
N ASN A 161 17.33 0.66 -0.92
CA ASN A 161 16.37 -0.41 -0.63
C ASN A 161 14.93 0.07 -0.86
N LEU A 162 14.58 1.27 -0.37
CA LEU A 162 13.28 1.88 -0.63
C LEU A 162 12.99 2.05 -2.13
N ASN A 163 14.01 2.39 -2.94
CA ASN A 163 13.86 2.47 -4.38
C ASN A 163 13.52 1.11 -5.04
N LYS A 164 14.11 0.04 -4.50
CA LYS A 164 13.83 -1.33 -4.95
C LYS A 164 12.43 -1.77 -4.54
N GLU A 165 12.03 -1.48 -3.30
CA GLU A 165 10.67 -1.73 -2.80
C GLU A 165 9.61 -0.99 -3.61
N ILE A 166 9.84 0.26 -4.01
CA ILE A 166 8.94 1.01 -4.91
C ILE A 166 8.73 0.26 -6.23
N SER A 167 9.79 -0.33 -6.79
CA SER A 167 9.69 -1.11 -8.03
C SER A 167 8.88 -2.39 -7.84
N ILE A 168 9.13 -3.12 -6.76
CA ILE A 168 8.38 -4.34 -6.39
C ILE A 168 6.90 -4.02 -6.16
N LYS A 169 6.61 -2.97 -5.41
CA LYS A 169 5.23 -2.53 -5.15
C LYS A 169 4.52 -2.02 -6.40
N ALA A 170 5.23 -1.41 -7.34
CA ALA A 170 4.64 -1.05 -8.63
C ALA A 170 4.30 -2.29 -9.48
N GLU A 171 5.14 -3.32 -9.45
CA GLU A 171 4.85 -4.61 -10.08
C GLU A 171 3.64 -5.31 -9.43
N GLU A 172 3.55 -5.28 -8.10
CA GLU A 172 2.42 -5.81 -7.34
C GLU A 172 1.10 -5.13 -7.74
N VAL A 173 1.10 -3.79 -7.83
CA VAL A 173 -0.04 -3.01 -8.34
C VAL A 173 -0.43 -3.47 -9.74
N ASN A 174 0.54 -3.59 -10.65
CA ASN A 174 0.27 -4.02 -12.02
C ASN A 174 -0.25 -5.46 -12.11
N SER A 175 0.18 -6.35 -11.20
CA SER A 175 -0.30 -7.72 -11.10
C SER A 175 -1.76 -7.75 -10.64
N LEU A 176 -2.10 -7.01 -9.58
CA LEU A 176 -3.48 -6.89 -9.09
C LEU A 176 -4.40 -6.27 -10.14
N LEU A 177 -3.93 -5.25 -10.87
CA LEU A 177 -4.71 -4.66 -11.95
C LEU A 177 -4.99 -5.67 -13.07
N ARG A 178 -4.02 -6.53 -13.43
CA ARG A 178 -4.23 -7.61 -14.42
C ARG A 178 -5.22 -8.65 -13.91
N GLU A 179 -5.11 -9.04 -12.64
CA GLU A 179 -6.05 -9.96 -12.00
C GLU A 179 -7.49 -9.41 -12.05
N ILE A 180 -7.68 -8.13 -11.69
CA ILE A 180 -8.99 -7.46 -11.74
C ILE A 180 -9.53 -7.42 -13.19
N ALA A 181 -8.68 -7.12 -14.18
CA ALA A 181 -9.09 -7.09 -15.58
C ALA A 181 -9.53 -8.49 -16.08
N ASP A 182 -8.81 -9.55 -15.71
CA ASP A 182 -9.18 -10.93 -16.05
C ASP A 182 -10.45 -11.39 -15.34
N LEU A 183 -10.63 -11.01 -14.07
CA LEU A 183 -11.85 -11.28 -13.32
C LEU A 183 -13.05 -10.53 -13.92
N ASN A 184 -12.90 -9.28 -14.33
CA ASN A 184 -13.94 -8.53 -15.04
C ASN A 184 -14.39 -9.26 -16.32
N LYS A 185 -13.44 -9.81 -17.10
CA LYS A 185 -13.77 -10.62 -18.30
C LYS A 185 -14.53 -11.89 -17.95
N LYS A 186 -14.10 -12.62 -16.91
CA LYS A 186 -14.79 -13.85 -16.45
C LYS A 186 -16.20 -13.55 -15.94
N ILE A 187 -16.38 -12.48 -15.17
CA ILE A 187 -17.67 -12.03 -14.67
C ILE A 187 -18.58 -11.67 -15.84
N LYS A 188 -18.09 -10.86 -16.79
CA LYS A 188 -18.84 -10.49 -17.99
C LYS A 188 -19.31 -11.70 -18.79
N LEU A 189 -18.45 -12.71 -18.98
CA LEU A 189 -18.80 -13.95 -19.67
C LEU A 189 -19.84 -14.76 -18.90
N ALA A 190 -19.69 -14.89 -17.58
CA ALA A 190 -20.60 -15.66 -16.73
C ALA A 190 -21.98 -14.99 -16.57
N GLU A 191 -22.02 -13.68 -16.38
CA GLU A 191 -23.27 -12.91 -16.24
C GLU A 191 -23.93 -12.63 -17.59
N GLY A 192 -23.17 -12.74 -18.69
CA GLY A 192 -23.68 -12.68 -20.06
C GLY A 192 -24.68 -13.78 -20.42
N TYR A 193 -24.73 -14.88 -19.66
CA TYR A 193 -25.73 -15.96 -19.85
C TYR A 193 -27.15 -15.57 -19.42
N GLY A 194 -27.31 -14.44 -18.72
CA GLY A 194 -28.62 -13.85 -18.45
C GLY A 194 -28.71 -13.14 -17.10
N PRO A 195 -29.75 -12.32 -16.89
CA PRO A 195 -29.89 -11.43 -15.73
C PRO A 195 -30.07 -12.14 -14.37
N HIS A 196 -30.20 -13.47 -14.38
CA HIS A 196 -30.38 -14.30 -13.20
C HIS A 196 -29.08 -15.01 -12.75
N VAL A 197 -28.02 -14.89 -13.54
CA VAL A 197 -26.71 -15.49 -13.27
C VAL A 197 -25.81 -14.43 -12.64
N SER A 198 -25.34 -14.70 -11.44
CA SER A 198 -24.38 -13.84 -10.73
C SER A 198 -23.11 -14.65 -10.49
N ALA A 199 -21.97 -14.12 -10.92
CA ALA A 199 -20.68 -14.78 -10.79
C ALA A 199 -20.05 -14.47 -9.42
N ASN A 200 -20.75 -14.85 -8.34
CA ASN A 200 -20.43 -14.42 -6.98
C ASN A 200 -19.00 -14.76 -6.55
N ASP A 201 -18.50 -15.96 -6.85
CA ASP A 201 -17.17 -16.35 -6.41
C ASP A 201 -16.08 -15.52 -7.13
N TYR A 202 -16.24 -15.22 -8.43
CA TYR A 202 -15.35 -14.30 -9.15
C TYR A 202 -15.48 -12.85 -8.65
N ARG A 203 -16.68 -12.44 -8.23
CA ARG A 203 -16.88 -11.13 -7.59
C ARG A 203 -16.15 -11.06 -6.25
N ASP A 204 -16.17 -12.13 -5.45
CA ASP A 204 -15.42 -12.21 -4.18
C ASP A 204 -13.90 -12.07 -4.41
N GLU A 205 -13.34 -12.83 -5.36
CA GLU A 205 -11.92 -12.71 -5.74
C GLU A 205 -11.58 -11.29 -6.22
N ARG A 206 -12.45 -10.68 -7.03
CA ARG A 206 -12.27 -9.30 -7.52
C ARG A 206 -12.28 -8.31 -6.37
N ASN A 207 -13.15 -8.51 -5.40
CA ASN A 207 -13.28 -7.62 -4.26
C ASN A 207 -12.05 -7.69 -3.36
N ARG A 208 -11.52 -8.88 -3.10
CA ARG A 208 -10.22 -9.06 -2.43
C ARG A 208 -9.10 -8.31 -3.16
N ALA A 209 -8.99 -8.50 -4.47
CA ALA A 209 -7.95 -7.83 -5.26
C ALA A 209 -8.09 -6.28 -5.22
N LEU A 210 -9.33 -5.76 -5.20
CA LEU A 210 -9.58 -4.33 -5.03
C LEU A 210 -9.25 -3.82 -3.62
N ASP A 211 -9.49 -4.62 -2.58
CA ASP A 211 -9.14 -4.29 -1.20
C ASP A 211 -7.60 -4.24 -1.04
N GLU A 212 -6.89 -5.25 -1.53
CA GLU A 212 -5.42 -5.29 -1.58
C GLU A 212 -4.85 -4.10 -2.37
N LEU A 213 -5.39 -3.83 -3.56
CA LEU A 213 -4.98 -2.70 -4.40
C LEU A 213 -5.17 -1.35 -3.70
N SER A 214 -6.27 -1.19 -2.95
CA SER A 214 -6.57 0.06 -2.23
C SER A 214 -5.58 0.36 -1.09
N GLY A 215 -4.95 -0.67 -0.51
CA GLY A 215 -3.86 -0.49 0.45
C GLY A 215 -2.57 0.00 -0.21
N LEU A 216 -2.33 -0.36 -1.48
CA LEU A 216 -1.13 0.01 -2.22
C LEU A 216 -1.22 1.42 -2.83
N ILE A 217 -2.36 1.75 -3.44
CA ILE A 217 -2.60 3.03 -4.11
C ILE A 217 -4.03 3.57 -3.87
N PRO A 218 -4.23 4.89 -3.83
CA PRO A 218 -5.56 5.49 -3.70
C PRO A 218 -6.39 5.28 -4.98
N ILE A 219 -7.25 4.28 -4.98
CA ILE A 219 -8.16 3.99 -6.10
C ILE A 219 -9.54 4.62 -5.91
N SER A 220 -10.17 4.98 -7.02
CA SER A 220 -11.60 5.23 -7.13
C SER A 220 -12.18 4.20 -8.09
N TYR A 221 -13.28 3.55 -7.71
CA TYR A 221 -13.89 2.52 -8.53
C TYR A 221 -15.41 2.67 -8.58
N TYR A 222 -16.02 2.17 -9.64
CA TYR A 222 -17.46 1.98 -9.75
C TYR A 222 -17.77 0.77 -10.62
N GLU A 223 -18.92 0.14 -10.42
CA GLU A 223 -19.40 -0.95 -11.26
C GLU A 223 -20.30 -0.40 -12.38
N ASN A 224 -20.07 -0.84 -13.62
CA ASN A 224 -20.89 -0.43 -14.75
C ASN A 224 -22.15 -1.31 -14.89
N LYS A 225 -23.03 -0.96 -15.83
CA LYS A 225 -24.28 -1.71 -16.11
C LYS A 225 -24.09 -3.15 -16.60
N TYR A 226 -22.86 -3.53 -16.95
CA TYR A 226 -22.49 -4.87 -17.41
C TYR A 226 -21.79 -5.70 -16.33
N GLY A 227 -21.72 -5.18 -15.09
CA GLY A 227 -21.08 -5.85 -13.96
C GLY A 227 -19.55 -5.71 -13.92
N GLU A 228 -18.95 -4.96 -14.86
CA GLU A 228 -17.51 -4.73 -14.91
C GLU A 228 -17.15 -3.58 -13.95
N VAL A 229 -16.07 -3.75 -13.20
CA VAL A 229 -15.54 -2.68 -12.35
C VAL A 229 -14.57 -1.82 -13.14
N VAL A 230 -14.82 -0.52 -13.15
CA VAL A 230 -13.89 0.50 -13.64
C VAL A 230 -13.06 0.97 -12.44
N VAL A 231 -11.74 0.95 -12.59
CA VAL A 231 -10.79 1.42 -11.58
C VAL A 231 -10.05 2.61 -12.13
N SER A 232 -9.96 3.69 -11.35
CA SER A 232 -9.31 4.94 -11.72
C SER A 232 -8.40 5.43 -10.59
N LEU A 233 -7.35 6.14 -10.98
CA LEU A 233 -6.40 6.80 -10.10
C LEU A 233 -6.26 8.25 -10.56
N ASN A 234 -6.44 9.21 -9.64
CA ASN A 234 -6.43 10.65 -9.93
C ASN A 234 -7.37 11.08 -11.09
N GLY A 235 -8.49 10.38 -11.27
CA GLY A 235 -9.47 10.67 -12.33
C GLY A 235 -9.10 10.13 -13.71
N ARG A 236 -8.03 9.34 -13.83
CA ARG A 236 -7.66 8.60 -15.03
C ARG A 236 -7.91 7.11 -14.82
N ASP A 237 -8.51 6.45 -15.80
CA ASP A 237 -8.81 5.03 -15.72
C ASP A 237 -7.52 4.20 -15.77
N LEU A 238 -7.40 3.23 -14.86
CA LEU A 238 -6.40 2.15 -14.89
C LEU A 238 -6.98 0.92 -15.59
N ILE A 239 -8.26 0.63 -15.32
CA ILE A 239 -9.01 -0.47 -15.92
C ILE A 239 -10.38 0.05 -16.32
N ASN A 240 -10.75 -0.15 -17.58
CA ASN A 240 -12.09 0.14 -18.08
C ASN A 240 -12.47 -0.84 -19.21
N GLY A 241 -13.20 -1.91 -18.86
CA GLY A 241 -13.51 -2.98 -19.80
C GLY A 241 -12.23 -3.64 -20.33
N ASP A 242 -11.97 -3.51 -21.63
CA ASP A 242 -10.75 -4.03 -22.29
C ASP A 242 -9.55 -3.07 -22.19
N TYR A 243 -9.76 -1.84 -21.71
CA TYR A 243 -8.69 -0.88 -21.49
C TYR A 243 -7.93 -1.23 -20.20
N PHE A 244 -6.60 -1.32 -20.32
CA PHE A 244 -5.67 -1.56 -19.22
C PHE A 244 -4.47 -0.61 -19.38
N ASN A 245 -4.25 0.26 -18.40
CA ASN A 245 -3.12 1.18 -18.37
C ASN A 245 -2.26 0.90 -17.13
N PRO A 246 -1.10 0.24 -17.28
CA PRO A 246 -0.22 -0.06 -16.16
C PRO A 246 0.52 1.20 -15.69
N ILE A 247 1.03 1.13 -14.46
CA ILE A 247 2.01 2.09 -13.96
C ILE A 247 3.42 1.62 -14.33
N GLU A 248 4.28 2.55 -14.72
CA GLU A 248 5.69 2.28 -15.02
C GLU A 248 6.58 2.96 -14.00
N VAL A 249 7.66 2.30 -13.59
CA VAL A 249 8.71 2.95 -12.81
C VAL A 249 9.80 3.40 -13.77
N LYS A 250 9.98 4.72 -13.88
CA LYS A 250 11.05 5.33 -14.66
C LYS A 250 12.07 5.94 -13.71
N LEU A 251 13.34 5.68 -13.99
CA LEU A 251 14.44 6.31 -13.26
C LEU A 251 14.50 7.78 -13.67
N ASP A 252 14.55 8.65 -12.68
CA ASP A 252 14.79 10.07 -12.88
C ASP A 252 16.29 10.29 -13.16
N ASP A 253 16.61 10.86 -14.32
CA ASP A 253 18.00 11.06 -14.77
C ASP A 253 18.80 11.98 -13.83
N GLU A 254 18.14 12.86 -13.05
CA GLU A 254 18.82 13.80 -12.15
C GLU A 254 19.22 13.19 -10.80
N LYS A 255 18.49 12.17 -10.31
CA LYS A 255 18.67 11.60 -8.96
C LYS A 255 18.89 10.10 -8.93
N GLY A 256 18.71 9.40 -10.05
CA GLY A 256 18.80 7.94 -10.13
C GLY A 256 17.68 7.19 -9.39
N PHE A 257 16.63 7.89 -8.96
CA PHE A 257 15.51 7.31 -8.22
C PHE A 257 14.31 7.02 -9.14
N GLY A 258 13.67 5.88 -8.94
CA GLY A 258 12.47 5.47 -9.66
C GLY A 258 11.25 6.27 -9.23
N HIS A 259 10.60 6.95 -10.15
CA HIS A 259 9.27 7.50 -9.96
C HIS A 259 8.25 6.70 -10.75
N ILE A 260 7.00 6.73 -10.29
CA ILE A 260 5.90 6.12 -11.01
C ILE A 260 5.35 7.08 -12.07
N HIS A 261 5.11 6.54 -13.25
CA HIS A 261 4.59 7.25 -14.42
C HIS A 261 3.45 6.45 -15.04
N TRP A 262 2.58 7.15 -15.76
CA TRP A 262 1.62 6.51 -16.64
C TRP A 262 2.34 5.89 -17.83
N SER A 263 2.06 4.62 -18.15
CA SER A 263 2.70 3.92 -19.28
C SER A 263 2.37 4.59 -20.62
N ASP A 264 1.15 5.10 -20.77
CA ASP A 264 0.67 5.68 -22.03
C ASP A 264 1.18 7.11 -22.30
N THR A 265 1.16 8.00 -21.31
CA THR A 265 1.61 9.40 -21.49
C THR A 265 3.03 9.65 -21.02
N GLY A 266 3.58 8.79 -20.17
CA GLY A 266 4.85 9.04 -19.49
C GLY A 266 4.77 10.16 -18.44
N GLU A 267 3.58 10.68 -18.12
CA GLU A 267 3.41 11.69 -17.09
C GLU A 267 3.65 11.11 -15.69
N LYS A 268 4.30 11.88 -14.81
CA LYS A 268 4.57 11.47 -13.43
C LYS A 268 3.27 11.35 -12.64
N ILE A 269 3.14 10.27 -11.87
CA ILE A 269 2.01 10.02 -10.98
C ILE A 269 2.35 10.54 -9.58
N ASP A 270 1.49 11.40 -9.04
CA ASP A 270 1.54 11.81 -7.63
C ASP A 270 0.39 11.15 -6.85
N LEU A 271 0.75 10.35 -5.84
CA LEU A 271 -0.22 9.67 -4.97
C LEU A 271 -0.71 10.55 -3.81
N LYS A 272 -0.23 11.79 -3.70
CA LYS A 272 -0.64 12.79 -2.68
C LYS A 272 -0.50 12.28 -1.24
N GLY A 273 0.50 11.43 -0.98
CA GLY A 273 0.72 10.82 0.32
C GLY A 273 -0.36 9.82 0.74
N LEU A 274 -0.81 8.99 -0.20
CA LEU A 274 -1.76 7.91 0.04
C LEU A 274 -1.23 6.58 -0.52
N GLY A 275 -1.68 5.48 0.08
CA GLY A 275 -1.22 4.13 -0.22
C GLY A 275 0.18 3.84 0.30
N SER A 276 0.52 2.57 0.46
CA SER A 276 1.87 2.16 0.86
C SER A 276 2.93 2.63 -0.14
N LEU A 277 2.63 2.60 -1.44
CA LEU A 277 3.53 3.09 -2.49
C LEU A 277 3.84 4.59 -2.34
N GLY A 278 2.84 5.39 -1.97
CA GLY A 278 3.03 6.80 -1.63
C GLY A 278 3.87 6.98 -0.36
N GLY A 279 3.73 6.06 0.59
CA GLY A 279 4.53 6.01 1.83
C GLY A 279 6.02 5.79 1.53
N TYR A 280 6.34 4.78 0.71
CA TYR A 280 7.71 4.51 0.28
C TYR A 280 8.34 5.69 -0.48
N ILE A 281 7.61 6.28 -1.43
CA ILE A 281 8.09 7.44 -2.21
C ILE A 281 8.38 8.63 -1.29
N ASP A 282 7.43 9.00 -0.42
CA ASP A 282 7.61 10.11 0.51
C ASP A 282 8.72 9.83 1.54
N ALA A 283 8.86 8.60 2.00
CA ALA A 283 9.91 8.25 2.95
C ALA A 283 11.30 8.38 2.30
N ARG A 284 11.47 7.87 1.08
CA ARG A 284 12.72 7.99 0.31
C ARG A 284 13.07 9.44 0.00
N ASP A 285 12.10 10.21 -0.49
CA ASP A 285 12.34 11.55 -1.06
C ASP A 285 12.31 12.66 -0.01
N LYS A 286 11.57 12.49 1.08
CA LYS A 286 11.40 13.51 2.13
C LYS A 286 12.05 13.06 3.43
N LEU A 287 11.63 11.94 4.01
CA LEU A 287 12.07 11.55 5.37
C LEU A 287 13.58 11.28 5.41
N VAL A 288 14.08 10.33 4.62
CA VAL A 288 15.51 9.98 4.62
C VAL A 288 16.39 11.19 4.29
N VAL A 289 15.96 12.01 3.31
CA VAL A 289 16.66 13.24 2.92
C VAL A 289 16.68 14.27 4.05
N GLU A 290 15.58 14.46 4.77
CA GLU A 290 15.47 15.39 5.90
C GLU A 290 16.44 15.00 7.02
N TYR A 291 16.44 13.73 7.44
CA TYR A 291 17.32 13.26 8.50
C TYR A 291 18.79 13.27 8.10
N ARG A 292 19.12 12.91 6.84
CA ARG A 292 20.48 13.06 6.30
C ARG A 292 20.93 14.51 6.30
N THR A 293 20.05 15.44 5.91
CA THR A 293 20.35 16.87 5.91
C THR A 293 20.61 17.37 7.33
N ARG A 294 19.82 16.94 8.32
CA ARG A 294 20.05 17.28 9.73
C ARG A 294 21.38 16.75 10.25
N LEU A 295 21.75 15.52 9.92
CA LEU A 295 23.05 14.94 10.28
C LEU A 295 24.20 15.75 9.66
N ASN A 296 24.08 16.11 8.37
CA ASN A 296 25.07 16.93 7.67
C ASN A 296 25.21 18.33 8.28
N ILE A 297 24.11 18.98 8.67
CA ILE A 297 24.14 20.27 9.34
C ILE A 297 24.84 20.14 10.70
N LEU A 298 24.47 19.14 11.51
CA LEU A 298 25.08 18.91 12.82
C LEU A 298 26.61 18.75 12.71
N VAL A 299 27.06 17.88 11.82
CA VAL A 299 28.48 17.53 11.65
C VAL A 299 29.24 18.67 10.98
N GLY A 300 28.63 19.33 9.98
CA GLY A 300 29.22 20.45 9.27
C GLY A 300 29.42 21.69 10.14
N GLU A 301 28.44 22.03 10.97
CA GLU A 301 28.53 23.14 11.93
C GLU A 301 29.55 22.85 13.03
N LEU A 302 29.58 21.60 13.54
CA LEU A 302 30.56 21.17 14.53
C LEU A 302 31.99 21.25 13.98
N ALA A 303 32.23 20.71 12.78
CA ALA A 303 33.53 20.77 12.13
C ALA A 303 33.95 22.23 11.84
N SER A 304 33.03 23.06 11.33
CA SER A 304 33.32 24.46 11.01
C SER A 304 33.64 25.28 12.27
N SER A 305 32.88 25.08 13.35
CA SER A 305 33.10 25.77 14.62
C SER A 305 34.44 25.37 15.26
N ILE A 306 34.77 24.08 15.27
CA ILE A 306 36.05 23.60 15.81
C ILE A 306 37.21 24.11 14.96
N ASN A 307 37.12 24.00 13.64
CA ASN A 307 38.17 24.49 12.74
C ASN A 307 38.38 26.01 12.86
N ALA A 308 37.31 26.79 13.07
CA ALA A 308 37.41 28.23 13.27
C ALA A 308 38.15 28.58 14.57
N LEU A 309 37.93 27.83 15.65
CA LEU A 309 38.65 28.01 16.92
C LEU A 309 40.10 27.49 16.86
N HIS A 310 40.31 26.34 16.23
CA HIS A 310 41.64 25.72 16.13
C HIS A 310 42.63 26.59 15.36
N LYS A 311 42.18 27.27 14.29
CA LYS A 311 42.99 28.21 13.50
C LYS A 311 43.46 29.47 14.24
N LEU A 312 42.85 29.77 15.37
CA LEU A 312 43.28 30.86 16.24
C LEU A 312 44.34 30.40 17.25
N GLY A 313 44.55 29.09 17.36
CA GLY A 313 45.51 28.47 18.26
C GLY A 313 46.93 28.40 17.68
N TYR A 314 47.84 27.95 18.53
CA TYR A 314 49.21 27.63 18.17
C TYR A 314 49.45 26.15 18.46
N ASP A 315 50.24 25.50 17.60
CA ASP A 315 50.69 24.14 17.83
C ASP A 315 51.79 24.07 18.91
N LEU A 316 52.34 22.87 19.16
CA LEU A 316 53.42 22.66 20.15
C LEU A 316 54.75 23.33 19.76
N GLU A 317 54.93 23.67 18.48
CA GLU A 317 56.15 24.31 17.95
C GLU A 317 56.01 25.83 17.86
N GLY A 318 54.82 26.38 18.19
CA GLY A 318 54.51 27.81 18.12
C GLY A 318 54.16 28.30 16.72
N ALA A 319 53.93 27.38 15.77
CA ALA A 319 53.37 27.72 14.48
C ALA A 319 51.84 27.90 14.62
N GLN A 320 51.30 28.82 13.82
CA GLN A 320 49.86 29.07 13.79
C GLN A 320 49.19 27.99 12.92
N ASP A 321 48.22 27.27 13.49
CA ASP A 321 47.44 26.21 12.83
C ASP A 321 46.36 26.74 11.87
#